data_AF-A0A7G5KBA1-F1
#
_entry.id   AF-A0A7G5KBA1-F1
#
_cell.length_a   1.000
_cell.length_b   1.000
_cell.length_c   1.000
_cell.angle_alpha   90.00
_cell.angle_beta   90.00
_cell.angle_gamma   90.00
#
_symmetry.space_group_name_H-M   'P 1'
#
loop_
_entity.id
_entity.type
_entity.pdbx_description
1 polymer ?
#
loop_
_entity_poly.entity_id
_entity_poly.type
_entity_poly.pdbx_seq_one_letter_code
_entity_poly.pdbx_strand_id
1 'polypeptide(L)'
;MAFAQKLTHWICAVSALTLLLPALAADTEAWKSRSIYQAMTDSFARTDGSKTHACNITAGLYCGGTWRGMIDRLDHIEDMGFDAVMVSPIVKKIEGRVSYGEAYHGYWVQDMYALNPHFGSSEDLLDLSKALHDCGIFLMTDTVINSMAYITNGTSPEGNINFTRLNPFDDPKYFHSYCEITDYDDYPLARKCWTGDDIVPLPDLKMEDKVVQTMLEKWIKETMGKTRFLSKYTV
;
A
#
# COMPACT_ATOMS: atom_id res chain seq x y z
N MET A 1 -30.79 8.46 -38.36
CA MET A 1 -29.52 7.71 -38.25
C MET A 1 -29.06 7.82 -36.81
N ALA A 2 -29.29 6.77 -36.04
CA ALA A 2 -28.95 6.70 -34.63
C ALA A 2 -27.49 6.27 -34.48
N PHE A 3 -26.74 6.95 -33.62
CA PHE A 3 -25.57 6.36 -32.95
C PHE A 3 -25.76 6.57 -31.46
N ALA A 4 -26.00 5.45 -30.79
CA ALA A 4 -26.46 5.35 -29.41
C ALA A 4 -25.34 5.72 -28.43
N GLN A 5 -25.70 6.51 -27.42
CA GLN A 5 -24.99 6.58 -26.14
C GLN A 5 -24.98 5.17 -25.53
N LYS A 6 -23.79 4.58 -25.35
CA LYS A 6 -23.64 3.42 -24.47
C LYS A 6 -23.69 3.92 -23.03
N LEU A 7 -24.89 3.98 -22.44
CA LEU A 7 -25.07 3.83 -21.00
C LEU A 7 -24.95 2.33 -20.70
N THR A 8 -23.74 1.86 -20.41
CA THR A 8 -23.57 0.54 -19.79
C THR A 8 -24.02 0.64 -18.34
N HIS A 9 -25.08 -0.10 -18.04
CA HIS A 9 -25.77 -0.10 -16.78
C HIS A 9 -24.91 -0.76 -15.70
N TRP A 10 -24.70 -0.04 -14.59
CA TRP A 10 -24.25 -0.58 -13.32
C TRP A 10 -25.34 -1.48 -12.75
N ILE A 11 -25.23 -2.80 -12.88
CA ILE A 11 -26.10 -3.73 -12.14
C ILE A 11 -25.25 -4.89 -11.61
N CYS A 12 -24.48 -4.61 -10.56
CA CYS A 12 -24.18 -5.62 -9.53
C CYS A 12 -25.34 -5.62 -8.54
N ALA A 13 -26.53 -6.05 -8.99
CA ALA A 13 -27.68 -6.22 -8.10
C ALA A 13 -27.85 -7.70 -7.81
N VAL A 14 -27.25 -8.16 -6.71
CA VAL A 14 -27.67 -9.37 -6.02
C VAL A 14 -28.19 -8.96 -4.65
N SER A 15 -29.51 -9.01 -4.49
CA SER A 15 -30.17 -8.87 -3.19
C SER A 15 -29.68 -9.99 -2.26
N ALA A 16 -28.98 -9.62 -1.19
CA ALA A 16 -28.58 -10.55 -0.15
C ALA A 16 -29.05 -10.03 1.23
N LEU A 17 -29.88 -10.86 1.88
CA LEU A 17 -30.33 -10.71 3.25
C LEU A 17 -29.10 -10.59 4.17
N THR A 18 -28.85 -9.41 4.73
CA THR A 18 -27.67 -9.16 5.58
C THR A 18 -27.86 -9.78 6.95
N LEU A 19 -27.41 -11.03 7.11
CA LEU A 19 -26.99 -11.54 8.41
C LEU A 19 -25.66 -10.87 8.77
N LEU A 20 -25.61 -10.20 9.94
CA LEU A 20 -24.39 -9.67 10.54
C LEU A 20 -23.52 -10.84 11.04
N LEU A 21 -22.84 -11.51 10.12
CA LEU A 21 -21.74 -12.41 10.46
C LEU A 21 -20.45 -11.60 10.61
N PRO A 22 -19.55 -12.00 11.53
CA PRO A 22 -18.24 -11.37 11.61
C PRO A 22 -17.51 -11.59 10.28
N ALA A 23 -17.13 -10.49 9.62
CA ALA A 23 -16.32 -10.59 8.42
C ALA A 23 -14.97 -11.19 8.83
N LEU A 24 -14.61 -12.34 8.29
CA LEU A 24 -13.29 -12.93 8.44
C LEU A 24 -12.49 -12.64 7.17
N ALA A 25 -11.17 -12.49 7.32
CA ALA A 25 -10.29 -12.35 6.16
C ALA A 25 -10.39 -13.64 5.35
N ALA A 26 -10.24 -13.52 4.03
CA ALA A 26 -10.07 -14.71 3.19
C ALA A 26 -8.85 -15.51 3.69
N ASP A 27 -9.05 -16.80 3.94
CA ASP A 27 -7.99 -17.71 4.35
C ASP A 27 -7.17 -18.19 3.16
N THR A 28 -6.11 -18.97 3.43
CA THR A 28 -5.23 -19.49 2.38
C THR A 28 -5.98 -20.30 1.33
N GLU A 29 -7.01 -21.07 1.70
CA GLU A 29 -7.79 -21.86 0.74
C GLU A 29 -8.58 -20.94 -0.20
N ALA A 30 -9.21 -19.89 0.32
CA ALA A 30 -9.95 -18.90 -0.47
C ALA A 30 -9.06 -18.12 -1.45
N TRP A 31 -7.75 -18.02 -1.18
CA TRP A 31 -6.78 -17.36 -2.06
C TRP A 31 -6.20 -18.26 -3.16
N LYS A 32 -6.20 -19.61 -2.98
CA LYS A 32 -5.54 -20.54 -3.93
C LYS A 32 -6.06 -20.47 -5.37
N SER A 33 -7.34 -20.17 -5.55
CA SER A 33 -7.96 -20.11 -6.87
C SER A 33 -7.91 -18.72 -7.51
N ARG A 34 -7.33 -17.73 -6.82
CA ARG A 34 -7.37 -16.33 -7.27
C ARG A 34 -6.29 -16.03 -8.30
N SER A 35 -6.63 -15.18 -9.25
CA SER A 35 -5.71 -14.53 -10.18
C SER A 35 -5.57 -13.07 -9.77
N ILE A 36 -4.35 -12.65 -9.43
CA ILE A 36 -4.09 -11.33 -8.83
C ILE A 36 -3.59 -10.35 -9.91
N TYR A 37 -4.28 -9.21 -10.03
CA TYR A 37 -3.82 -8.05 -10.76
C TYR A 37 -3.06 -7.08 -9.82
N GLN A 38 -1.75 -6.93 -10.01
CA GLN A 38 -0.97 -5.97 -9.24
C GLN A 38 -1.06 -4.58 -9.89
N ALA A 39 -1.53 -3.59 -9.14
CA ALA A 39 -1.71 -2.23 -9.59
C ALA A 39 -0.99 -1.23 -8.68
N MET A 40 -0.10 -0.42 -9.27
CA MET A 40 0.49 0.71 -8.56
C MET A 40 -0.52 1.85 -8.50
N THR A 41 -0.94 2.23 -7.29
CA THR A 41 -2.07 3.17 -7.09
C THR A 41 -1.87 4.49 -7.83
N ASP A 42 -0.67 5.06 -7.75
CA ASP A 42 -0.33 6.35 -8.36
C ASP A 42 -0.36 6.37 -9.89
N SER A 43 -0.14 5.22 -10.54
CA SER A 43 0.03 5.15 -12.01
C SER A 43 -1.06 4.35 -12.72
N PHE A 44 -2.01 3.75 -11.98
CA PHE A 44 -3.09 2.97 -12.57
C PHE A 44 -4.22 3.84 -13.16
N ALA A 45 -4.84 4.68 -12.32
CA ALA A 45 -5.98 5.48 -12.73
C ALA A 45 -6.18 6.70 -11.82
N ARG A 46 -6.46 7.85 -12.45
CA ARG A 46 -6.75 9.12 -11.78
C ARG A 46 -8.25 9.29 -11.54
N THR A 47 -8.62 10.01 -10.48
CA THR A 47 -10.02 10.37 -10.20
C THR A 47 -10.67 11.17 -11.33
N ASP A 48 -9.90 11.98 -12.08
CA ASP A 48 -10.42 12.74 -13.21
C ASP A 48 -10.60 11.91 -14.50
N GLY A 49 -10.27 10.62 -14.47
CA GLY A 49 -10.34 9.71 -15.60
C GLY A 49 -9.36 10.01 -16.74
N SER A 50 -8.46 10.99 -16.57
CA SER A 50 -7.59 11.47 -17.65
C SER A 50 -6.69 10.36 -18.17
N LYS A 51 -6.64 10.23 -19.50
CA LYS A 51 -5.74 9.31 -20.23
C LYS A 51 -4.56 10.03 -20.87
N THR A 52 -4.49 11.35 -20.73
CA THR A 52 -3.48 12.21 -21.35
C THR A 52 -2.75 13.08 -20.32
N HIS A 53 -3.00 12.86 -19.02
CA HIS A 53 -2.24 13.52 -17.97
C HIS A 53 -0.76 13.16 -18.13
N ALA A 54 0.12 14.15 -18.09
CA ALA A 54 1.54 13.91 -18.24
C ALA A 54 2.09 13.20 -16.99
N CYS A 55 2.68 12.03 -17.20
CA CYS A 55 3.36 11.27 -16.16
C CYS A 55 4.78 10.95 -16.65
N ASN A 56 5.77 11.72 -16.19
CA ASN A 56 7.15 11.50 -16.57
C ASN A 56 7.79 10.46 -15.63
N ILE A 57 7.82 9.20 -16.08
CA ILE A 57 8.34 8.09 -15.29
C ILE A 57 9.82 8.25 -14.91
N THR A 58 10.62 9.01 -15.67
CA THR A 58 12.04 9.21 -15.33
C THR A 58 12.23 10.30 -14.27
N ALA A 59 11.19 11.09 -13.98
CA ALA A 59 11.23 12.10 -12.92
C ALA A 59 10.93 11.51 -11.53
N GLY A 60 10.30 10.32 -11.47
CA GLY A 60 9.96 9.64 -10.23
C GLY A 60 8.98 10.41 -9.33
N LEU A 61 8.06 11.18 -9.91
CA LEU A 61 7.11 12.01 -9.16
C LEU A 61 5.73 11.34 -9.12
N TYR A 62 4.90 11.75 -8.16
CA TYR A 62 3.49 11.36 -8.15
C TYR A 62 2.79 11.79 -9.45
N CYS A 63 2.11 10.84 -10.10
CA CYS A 63 1.29 11.03 -11.30
C CYS A 63 -0.22 11.16 -10.98
N GLY A 64 -0.60 11.01 -9.72
CA GLY A 64 -1.89 11.38 -9.15
C GLY A 64 -2.99 10.34 -9.34
N GLY A 65 -2.61 9.07 -9.48
CA GLY A 65 -3.54 7.96 -9.39
C GLY A 65 -4.09 7.77 -7.96
N THR A 66 -5.33 7.32 -7.86
CA THR A 66 -6.09 7.31 -6.60
C THR A 66 -6.92 6.05 -6.46
N TRP A 67 -7.39 5.75 -5.24
CA TRP A 67 -8.34 4.66 -5.01
C TRP A 67 -9.69 4.91 -5.72
N ARG A 68 -10.13 6.17 -5.87
CA ARG A 68 -11.32 6.50 -6.67
C ARG A 68 -11.12 6.20 -8.14
N GLY A 69 -9.98 6.60 -8.71
CA GLY A 69 -9.65 6.26 -10.09
C GLY A 69 -9.59 4.74 -10.33
N MET A 70 -9.14 3.97 -9.33
CA MET A 70 -9.18 2.51 -9.39
C MET A 70 -10.62 1.97 -9.47
N ILE A 71 -11.55 2.49 -8.65
CA ILE A 71 -12.98 2.12 -8.69
C ILE A 71 -13.55 2.35 -10.10
N ASP A 72 -13.22 3.48 -10.73
CA ASP A 72 -13.70 3.83 -12.07
C ASP A 72 -13.16 2.92 -13.19
N ARG A 73 -12.21 2.02 -12.86
CA ARG A 73 -11.50 1.14 -13.80
C ARG A 73 -11.51 -0.33 -13.38
N LEU A 74 -12.44 -0.74 -12.51
CA LEU A 74 -12.60 -2.15 -12.15
C LEU A 74 -13.01 -3.02 -13.36
N ASP A 75 -13.75 -2.44 -14.31
CA ASP A 75 -14.12 -3.07 -15.59
C ASP A 75 -12.88 -3.63 -16.31
N HIS A 76 -11.81 -2.85 -16.37
CA HIS A 76 -10.56 -3.25 -17.01
C HIS A 76 -9.95 -4.50 -16.38
N ILE A 77 -10.03 -4.63 -15.06
CA ILE A 77 -9.47 -5.75 -14.30
C ILE A 77 -10.34 -6.99 -14.50
N GLU A 78 -11.66 -6.83 -14.40
CA GLU A 78 -12.64 -7.90 -14.58
C GLU A 78 -12.64 -8.45 -16.01
N ASP A 79 -12.57 -7.59 -17.03
CA ASP A 79 -12.54 -7.98 -18.45
C ASP A 79 -11.33 -8.86 -18.80
N MET A 80 -10.24 -8.73 -18.04
CA MET A 80 -9.05 -9.60 -18.18
C MET A 80 -9.17 -10.93 -17.42
N GLY A 81 -10.22 -11.10 -16.60
CA GLY A 81 -10.49 -12.31 -15.83
C GLY A 81 -9.76 -12.38 -14.49
N PHE A 82 -9.26 -11.26 -13.95
CA PHE A 82 -8.68 -11.22 -12.61
C PHE A 82 -9.78 -11.08 -11.55
N ASP A 83 -9.66 -11.84 -10.47
CA ASP A 83 -10.61 -11.86 -9.35
C ASP A 83 -9.95 -11.47 -8.01
N ALA A 84 -8.75 -10.89 -8.08
CA ALA A 84 -8.09 -10.21 -6.97
C ALA A 84 -7.24 -9.04 -7.47
N VAL A 85 -7.07 -8.02 -6.62
CA VAL A 85 -6.23 -6.85 -6.87
C VAL A 85 -5.25 -6.64 -5.72
N MET A 86 -3.97 -6.49 -6.05
CA MET A 86 -2.94 -6.06 -5.11
C MET A 86 -2.62 -4.59 -5.34
N VAL A 87 -2.83 -3.75 -4.32
CA VAL A 87 -2.55 -2.30 -4.37
C VAL A 87 -1.23 -1.95 -3.67
N SER A 88 -0.62 -0.82 -4.05
CA SER A 88 0.55 -0.24 -3.39
C SER A 88 0.35 -0.05 -1.88
N PRO A 89 1.44 0.01 -1.08
CA PRO A 89 1.30 0.15 0.37
C PRO A 89 0.55 1.42 0.79
N ILE A 90 -0.54 1.23 1.53
CA ILE A 90 -1.56 2.26 1.77
C ILE A 90 -1.19 3.33 2.81
N VAL A 91 -0.20 3.05 3.66
CA VAL A 91 0.16 3.92 4.79
C VAL A 91 0.90 5.18 4.34
N LYS A 92 1.00 6.21 5.17
CA LYS A 92 1.67 7.47 4.82
C LYS A 92 3.18 7.29 4.63
N LYS A 93 3.72 8.02 3.64
CA LYS A 93 5.14 8.01 3.27
C LYS A 93 5.85 9.28 3.72
N ILE A 94 7.17 9.27 3.61
CA ILE A 94 7.96 10.50 3.69
C ILE A 94 7.53 11.46 2.58
N GLU A 95 7.37 12.74 2.93
CA GLU A 95 7.11 13.81 1.97
C GLU A 95 8.42 14.50 1.60
N GLY A 96 8.50 14.95 0.35
CA GLY A 96 9.68 15.62 -0.19
C GLY A 96 10.22 14.90 -1.42
N ARG A 97 11.03 15.64 -2.17
CA ARG A 97 11.66 15.17 -3.40
C ARG A 97 13.17 15.06 -3.22
N VAL A 98 13.71 13.93 -3.63
CA VAL A 98 15.15 13.66 -3.73
C VAL A 98 15.59 13.59 -5.19
N SER A 99 16.87 13.31 -5.43
CA SER A 99 17.45 13.26 -6.78
C SER A 99 16.76 12.25 -7.71
N TYR A 100 16.24 11.15 -7.16
CA TYR A 100 15.50 10.11 -7.88
C TYR A 100 13.97 10.15 -7.66
N GLY A 101 13.43 11.25 -7.14
CA GLY A 101 11.98 11.49 -7.12
C GLY A 101 11.35 11.53 -5.73
N GLU A 102 10.10 11.06 -5.64
CA GLU A 102 9.21 11.10 -4.48
C GLU A 102 8.74 9.68 -4.13
N ALA A 103 8.10 9.52 -2.97
CA ALA A 103 7.65 8.21 -2.47
C ALA A 103 6.40 7.62 -3.17
N TYR A 104 6.19 7.89 -4.47
CA TYR A 104 4.97 7.53 -5.21
C TYR A 104 4.67 6.03 -5.25
N HIS A 105 5.72 5.22 -5.25
CA HIS A 105 5.66 3.75 -5.24
C HIS A 105 5.11 3.19 -3.91
N GLY A 106 5.25 3.94 -2.82
CA GLY A 106 4.66 3.61 -1.53
C GLY A 106 5.55 2.81 -0.55
N TYR A 107 6.84 2.65 -0.82
CA TYR A 107 7.73 1.81 0.00
C TYR A 107 8.50 2.59 1.09
N TRP A 108 8.46 3.93 1.07
CA TRP A 108 9.15 4.77 2.06
C TRP A 108 8.24 5.17 3.22
N VAL A 109 7.94 4.23 4.10
CA VAL A 109 7.01 4.41 5.21
C VAL A 109 7.52 5.44 6.22
N GLN A 110 6.68 6.42 6.56
CA GLN A 110 6.94 7.38 7.64
C GLN A 110 5.97 7.17 8.81
N ASP A 111 4.70 6.91 8.51
CA ASP A 111 3.65 6.82 9.51
C ASP A 111 2.70 5.68 9.16
N MET A 112 2.78 4.60 9.94
CA MET A 112 1.98 3.39 9.74
C MET A 112 0.50 3.59 10.07
N TYR A 113 0.15 4.60 10.89
CA TYR A 113 -1.22 4.83 11.36
C TYR A 113 -1.98 5.90 10.58
N ALA A 114 -1.33 6.56 9.62
CA ALA A 114 -1.95 7.42 8.65
C ALA A 114 -1.99 6.77 7.26
N LEU A 115 -2.98 7.11 6.45
CA LEU A 115 -3.05 6.72 5.04
C LEU A 115 -2.23 7.68 4.17
N ASN A 116 -1.76 7.20 3.01
CA ASN A 116 -1.10 8.04 2.02
C ASN A 116 -2.09 9.07 1.45
N PRO A 117 -1.93 10.37 1.74
CA PRO A 117 -2.89 11.38 1.32
C PRO A 117 -2.95 11.57 -0.19
N HIS A 118 -1.91 11.16 -0.93
CA HIS A 118 -1.88 11.23 -2.40
C HIS A 118 -2.86 10.23 -3.05
N PHE A 119 -3.22 9.15 -2.36
CA PHE A 119 -4.12 8.11 -2.91
C PHE A 119 -5.60 8.37 -2.61
N GLY A 120 -5.90 9.20 -1.61
CA GLY A 120 -7.25 9.56 -1.21
C GLY A 120 -7.48 9.54 0.30
N SER A 121 -8.75 9.60 0.68
CA SER A 121 -9.21 9.54 2.06
C SER A 121 -9.42 8.10 2.55
N SER A 122 -9.64 7.94 3.86
CA SER A 122 -10.06 6.64 4.41
C SER A 122 -11.38 6.15 3.83
N GLU A 123 -12.29 7.06 3.47
CA GLU A 123 -13.57 6.68 2.84
C GLU A 123 -13.34 6.14 1.44
N ASP A 124 -12.40 6.71 0.68
CA ASP A 124 -12.08 6.24 -0.67
C ASP A 124 -11.50 4.82 -0.67
N LEU A 125 -10.68 4.48 0.34
CA LEU A 125 -10.16 3.12 0.51
C LEU A 125 -11.27 2.13 0.92
N LEU A 126 -12.20 2.55 1.79
CA LEU A 126 -13.36 1.72 2.17
C LEU A 126 -14.29 1.49 0.98
N ASP A 127 -14.50 2.51 0.16
CA ASP A 127 -15.30 2.41 -1.06
C ASP A 127 -14.64 1.53 -2.11
N LEU A 128 -13.31 1.57 -2.23
CA LEU A 128 -12.57 0.63 -3.11
C LEU A 128 -12.76 -0.81 -2.63
N SER A 129 -12.55 -1.07 -1.34
CA SER A 129 -12.78 -2.38 -0.72
C SER A 129 -14.21 -2.86 -0.97
N LYS A 130 -15.20 -1.99 -0.77
CA LYS A 130 -16.61 -2.30 -1.04
C LYS A 130 -16.87 -2.60 -2.52
N ALA A 131 -16.40 -1.76 -3.43
CA ALA A 131 -16.64 -1.92 -4.86
C ALA A 131 -16.02 -3.23 -5.40
N LEU A 132 -14.81 -3.57 -4.97
CA LEU A 132 -14.17 -4.85 -5.29
C LEU A 132 -15.00 -6.03 -4.77
N HIS A 133 -15.40 -6.00 -3.50
CA HIS A 133 -16.20 -7.07 -2.90
C HIS A 133 -17.58 -7.22 -3.53
N ASP A 134 -18.24 -6.13 -3.93
CA ASP A 134 -19.53 -6.18 -4.65
C ASP A 134 -19.38 -6.88 -6.03
N CYS A 135 -18.18 -6.90 -6.60
CA CYS A 135 -17.82 -7.61 -7.84
C CYS A 135 -17.22 -9.00 -7.58
N GLY A 136 -17.16 -9.46 -6.33
CA GLY A 136 -16.50 -10.73 -5.98
C GLY A 136 -14.97 -10.73 -6.12
N ILE A 137 -14.35 -9.54 -6.25
CA ILE A 137 -12.91 -9.34 -6.39
C ILE A 137 -12.28 -9.15 -5.01
N PHE A 138 -11.17 -9.84 -4.74
CA PHE A 138 -10.45 -9.71 -3.47
C PHE A 138 -9.49 -8.52 -3.47
N LEU A 139 -9.34 -7.86 -2.33
CA LEU A 139 -8.38 -6.78 -2.13
C LEU A 139 -7.19 -7.26 -1.29
N MET A 140 -5.99 -7.17 -1.87
CA MET A 140 -4.71 -7.40 -1.21
C MET A 140 -3.98 -6.06 -1.09
N THR A 141 -3.42 -5.80 0.10
CA THR A 141 -2.53 -4.65 0.31
C THR A 141 -1.10 -5.10 0.47
N ASP A 142 -0.22 -4.44 -0.27
CA ASP A 142 1.22 -4.51 -0.01
C ASP A 142 1.58 -3.80 1.32
N THR A 143 2.61 -4.27 2.02
CA THR A 143 3.07 -3.71 3.30
C THR A 143 4.58 -3.83 3.47
N VAL A 144 5.18 -2.80 4.06
CA VAL A 144 6.58 -2.79 4.46
C VAL A 144 6.66 -2.87 5.98
N ILE A 145 7.28 -3.95 6.46
CA ILE A 145 7.51 -4.18 7.90
C ILE A 145 8.99 -4.19 8.27
N ASN A 146 9.88 -4.21 7.27
CA ASN A 146 11.32 -4.29 7.50
C ASN A 146 11.89 -2.98 8.04
N SER A 147 11.50 -1.86 7.43
CA SER A 147 12.14 -0.58 7.67
C SER A 147 11.14 0.57 7.59
N MET A 148 11.56 1.70 8.17
CA MET A 148 10.97 3.02 7.93
C MET A 148 11.85 3.77 6.93
N ALA A 149 11.48 4.99 6.55
CA ALA A 149 12.28 5.80 5.63
C ALA A 149 12.50 7.22 6.17
N TYR A 150 13.62 7.82 5.75
CA TYR A 150 13.95 9.20 6.08
C TYR A 150 14.73 9.83 4.92
N ILE A 151 14.67 11.16 4.75
CA ILE A 151 15.45 11.87 3.73
C ILE A 151 16.64 12.54 4.40
N THR A 152 17.85 12.18 4.00
CA THR A 152 19.11 12.78 4.46
C THR A 152 19.84 13.57 3.37
N ASN A 153 19.42 13.45 2.11
CA ASN A 153 19.95 14.21 0.97
C ASN A 153 21.48 14.16 0.83
N GLY A 154 22.07 12.98 1.03
CA GLY A 154 23.50 12.71 0.91
C GLY A 154 24.28 12.84 2.21
N THR A 155 23.62 13.11 3.33
CA THR A 155 24.27 13.08 4.66
C THR A 155 24.28 11.66 5.19
N SER A 156 25.40 11.23 5.80
CA SER A 156 25.50 9.92 6.45
C SER A 156 24.30 9.67 7.38
N PRO A 157 23.61 8.52 7.26
CA PRO A 157 22.46 8.19 8.11
C PRO A 157 22.81 8.13 9.60
N GLU A 158 24.05 7.74 9.93
CA GLU A 158 24.49 7.61 11.31
C GLU A 158 24.39 8.96 12.04
N GLY A 159 23.56 9.01 13.08
CA GLY A 159 23.35 10.22 13.89
C GLY A 159 22.50 11.31 13.25
N ASN A 160 22.03 11.16 12.00
CA ASN A 160 21.29 12.20 11.28
C ASN A 160 19.80 11.87 11.04
N ILE A 161 19.30 10.79 11.65
CA ILE A 161 17.88 10.43 11.59
C ILE A 161 17.13 11.05 12.78
N ASN A 162 16.09 11.82 12.49
CA ASN A 162 15.12 12.23 13.51
C ASN A 162 14.02 11.17 13.66
N PHE A 163 14.25 10.19 14.56
CA PHE A 163 13.34 9.08 14.82
C PHE A 163 11.95 9.52 15.28
N THR A 164 11.80 10.69 15.92
CA THR A 164 10.48 11.21 16.36
C THR A 164 9.48 11.44 15.21
N ARG A 165 9.97 11.42 13.95
CA ARG A 165 9.15 11.55 12.73
C ARG A 165 8.63 10.21 12.21
N LEU A 166 9.07 9.09 12.79
CA LEU A 166 8.76 7.74 12.36
C LEU A 166 7.70 7.17 13.31
N ASN A 167 6.46 7.05 12.85
CA ASN A 167 5.34 6.60 13.69
C ASN A 167 4.97 5.14 13.33
N PRO A 168 4.89 4.21 14.30
CA PRO A 168 4.98 4.38 15.76
C PRO A 168 6.38 4.23 16.37
N PHE A 169 7.40 4.03 15.54
CA PHE A 169 8.76 3.75 16.00
C PHE A 169 9.55 5.04 16.20
N ASP A 170 9.13 5.82 17.19
CA ASP A 170 9.58 7.20 17.41
C ASP A 170 10.91 7.33 18.20
N ASP A 171 11.53 6.20 18.53
CA ASP A 171 12.72 6.07 19.36
C ASP A 171 13.77 5.16 18.66
N PRO A 172 15.06 5.56 18.62
CA PRO A 172 16.12 4.75 18.00
C PRO A 172 16.23 3.33 18.54
N LYS A 173 15.76 3.05 19.77
CA LYS A 173 15.81 1.70 20.34
C LYS A 173 15.10 0.65 19.48
N TYR A 174 14.08 1.04 18.71
CA TYR A 174 13.31 0.15 17.84
C TYR A 174 14.09 -0.30 16.59
N PHE A 175 15.22 0.34 16.29
CA PHE A 175 15.99 0.11 15.07
C PHE A 175 17.36 -0.48 15.38
N HIS A 176 17.90 -1.25 14.44
CA HIS A 176 19.31 -1.62 14.43
C HIS A 176 20.18 -0.36 14.32
N SER A 177 21.39 -0.41 14.90
CA SER A 177 22.41 0.61 14.65
C SER A 177 22.74 0.63 13.15
N TYR A 178 23.04 1.82 12.63
CA TYR A 178 23.36 1.97 11.21
C TYR A 178 24.58 1.12 10.82
N CYS A 179 24.40 0.36 9.74
CA CYS A 179 25.46 -0.27 8.97
C CYS A 179 24.94 -0.48 7.55
N GLU A 180 25.84 -0.53 6.57
CA GLU A 180 25.51 -0.79 5.18
C GLU A 180 25.51 -2.31 4.91
N ILE A 181 24.58 -2.77 4.07
CA ILE A 181 24.62 -4.14 3.54
C ILE A 181 25.68 -4.19 2.43
N THR A 182 26.87 -4.67 2.78
CA THR A 182 28.00 -4.82 1.83
C THR A 182 28.02 -6.16 1.11
N ASP A 183 27.35 -7.17 1.66
CA ASP A 183 27.17 -8.49 1.08
C ASP A 183 25.75 -8.98 1.35
N TYR A 184 24.97 -9.17 0.29
CA TYR A 184 23.58 -9.64 0.39
C TYR A 184 23.47 -11.15 0.62
N ASP A 185 24.55 -11.91 0.40
CA ASP A 185 24.60 -13.35 0.69
C ASP A 185 24.95 -13.62 2.18
N ASP A 186 25.44 -12.61 2.91
CA ASP A 186 25.56 -12.63 4.36
C ASP A 186 24.20 -12.34 5.01
N TYR A 187 23.41 -13.40 5.24
CA TYR A 187 22.07 -13.26 5.84
C TYR A 187 22.04 -12.58 7.23
N PRO A 188 22.97 -12.83 8.17
CA PRO A 188 23.08 -12.01 9.37
C PRO A 188 23.22 -10.51 9.09
N LEU A 189 24.08 -10.11 8.14
CA LEU A 189 24.27 -8.72 7.75
C LEU A 189 23.00 -8.14 7.10
N ALA A 190 22.47 -8.82 6.08
CA ALA A 190 21.30 -8.39 5.32
C ALA A 190 20.02 -8.26 6.16
N ARG A 191 19.95 -8.93 7.33
CA ARG A 191 18.81 -8.85 8.26
C ARG A 191 18.93 -7.75 9.32
N LYS A 192 20.11 -7.13 9.47
CA LYS A 192 20.39 -6.19 10.56
C LYS A 192 20.93 -4.85 10.11
N CYS A 193 21.50 -4.79 8.91
CA CYS A 193 21.99 -3.55 8.32
C CYS A 193 20.91 -2.89 7.47
N TRP A 194 21.07 -1.58 7.28
CA TRP A 194 20.05 -0.76 6.66
C TRP A 194 20.13 -0.89 5.14
N THR A 195 18.95 -0.89 4.52
CA THR A 195 18.81 -0.73 3.07
C THR A 195 18.71 0.77 2.73
N GLY A 196 18.73 1.09 1.45
CA GLY A 196 18.75 2.48 0.97
C GLY A 196 20.17 3.02 0.84
N ASP A 197 20.30 4.33 0.83
CA ASP A 197 21.56 5.04 0.61
C ASP A 197 21.63 6.30 1.50
N ASP A 198 22.66 7.13 1.31
CA ASP A 198 22.82 8.39 2.05
C ASP A 198 21.80 9.47 1.64
N ILE A 199 20.94 9.24 0.65
CA ILE A 199 19.90 10.18 0.19
C ILE A 199 18.56 9.84 0.84
N VAL A 200 18.13 8.58 0.74
CA VAL A 200 16.99 8.01 1.47
C VAL A 200 17.42 6.71 2.15
N PRO A 201 17.96 6.80 3.38
CA PRO A 201 18.20 5.61 4.18
C PRO A 201 16.90 5.00 4.66
N LEU A 202 16.92 3.68 4.85
CA LEU A 202 15.80 2.91 5.36
C LEU A 202 16.14 2.32 6.74
N PRO A 203 15.93 3.09 7.84
CA PRO A 203 16.13 2.59 9.20
C PRO A 203 15.50 1.22 9.43
N ASP A 204 16.35 0.23 9.70
CA ASP A 204 15.97 -1.17 9.82
C ASP A 204 15.41 -1.50 11.22
N LEU A 205 14.20 -2.02 11.28
CA LEU A 205 13.53 -2.36 12.53
C LEU A 205 14.12 -3.64 13.13
N LYS A 206 14.25 -3.68 14.45
CA LYS A 206 14.67 -4.89 15.18
C LYS A 206 13.57 -5.93 15.19
N MET A 207 13.45 -6.68 14.09
CA MET A 207 12.40 -7.68 13.93
C MET A 207 12.52 -8.86 14.91
N GLU A 208 13.64 -9.02 15.60
CA GLU A 208 13.81 -9.96 16.73
C GLU A 208 13.27 -9.43 18.07
N ASP A 209 13.07 -8.11 18.19
CA ASP A 209 12.59 -7.47 19.42
C ASP A 209 11.09 -7.70 19.62
N LYS A 210 10.71 -8.18 20.80
CA LYS A 210 9.32 -8.52 21.11
C LYS A 210 8.39 -7.31 21.16
N VAL A 211 8.89 -6.14 21.52
CA VAL A 211 8.13 -4.88 21.50
C VAL A 211 7.85 -4.49 20.07
N VAL A 212 8.85 -4.54 19.18
CA VAL A 212 8.67 -4.25 17.74
C VAL A 212 7.67 -5.22 17.12
N GLN A 213 7.83 -6.53 17.34
CA GLN A 213 6.87 -7.55 16.88
C GLN A 213 5.44 -7.25 17.36
N THR A 214 5.28 -6.95 18.66
CA THR A 214 3.97 -6.65 19.25
C THR A 214 3.33 -5.40 18.65
N MET A 215 4.13 -4.36 18.38
CA MET A 215 3.66 -3.12 17.74
C MET A 215 3.19 -3.38 16.31
N LEU A 216 3.95 -4.15 15.52
CA LEU A 216 3.59 -4.52 14.16
C LEU A 216 2.33 -5.42 14.12
N GLU A 217 2.24 -6.41 15.01
CA GLU A 217 1.07 -7.28 15.13
C GLU A 217 -0.19 -6.50 15.50
N LYS A 218 -0.06 -5.53 16.42
CA LYS A 218 -1.15 -4.63 16.78
C LYS A 218 -1.56 -3.77 15.58
N TRP A 219 -0.58 -3.16 14.91
CA TRP A 219 -0.82 -2.32 13.73
C TRP A 219 -1.56 -3.07 12.63
N ILE A 220 -1.14 -4.29 12.27
CA ILE A 220 -1.78 -5.04 11.19
C ILE A 220 -3.21 -5.45 11.57
N LYS A 221 -3.45 -5.87 12.82
CA LYS A 221 -4.80 -6.20 13.31
C LYS A 221 -5.74 -4.99 13.25
N GLU A 222 -5.27 -3.83 13.67
CA GLU A 222 -6.07 -2.60 13.63
C GLU A 222 -6.31 -2.12 12.19
N THR A 223 -5.30 -2.20 11.33
CA THR A 223 -5.40 -1.79 9.92
C THR A 223 -6.36 -2.68 9.16
N MET A 224 -6.23 -4.00 9.29
CA MET A 224 -7.13 -4.98 8.66
C MET A 224 -8.58 -4.87 9.18
N GLY A 225 -8.75 -4.57 10.48
CA GLY A 225 -10.07 -4.37 11.08
C GLY A 225 -10.80 -3.12 10.59
N LYS A 226 -10.07 -2.01 10.34
CA LYS A 226 -10.66 -0.74 9.89
C LYS A 226 -11.11 -0.77 8.43
N THR A 227 -10.28 -1.33 7.57
CA THR A 227 -10.38 -1.31 6.09
C THR A 227 -11.37 -2.33 5.52
N ARG A 228 -11.92 -3.21 6.36
CA ARG A 228 -12.83 -4.29 5.96
C ARG A 228 -12.31 -5.06 4.74
N PHE A 229 -11.01 -5.38 4.66
CA PHE A 229 -10.45 -6.34 3.68
C PHE A 229 -11.04 -7.77 3.81
N LEU A 230 -12.03 -7.91 4.67
CA LEU A 230 -12.66 -9.15 5.07
C LEU A 230 -13.84 -9.33 4.11
N SER A 231 -13.65 -10.22 3.14
CA SER A 231 -14.70 -10.58 2.19
C SER A 231 -15.94 -11.09 2.96
N LYS A 232 -17.14 -10.78 2.46
CA LYS A 232 -18.39 -11.33 2.99
C LYS A 232 -18.61 -12.81 2.66
N TYR A 233 -17.61 -13.51 2.13
CA TYR A 233 -17.75 -14.88 1.69
C TYR A 233 -17.10 -15.83 2.69
N THR A 234 -17.94 -16.49 3.49
CA THR A 234 -17.59 -17.77 4.12
C THR A 234 -18.27 -18.86 3.29
N VAL A 235 -17.53 -19.94 3.01
CA VAL A 235 -18.03 -21.18 2.42
C VAL A 235 -19.15 -21.78 3.28
#